data_AF-A0A328PSS9-F1
#
_entry.id   AF-A0A328PSS9-F1
#
_cell.length_a   1.000
_cell.length_b   1.000
_cell.length_c   1.000
_cell.angle_alpha   90.00
_cell.angle_beta   90.00
_cell.angle_gamma   90.00
#
_symmetry.space_group_name_H-M   'P 1'
#
loop_
_entity.id
_entity.type
_entity.pdbx_description
1 polymer ?
#
loop_
_entity_poly.entity_id
_entity_poly.type
_entity_poly.pdbx_seq_one_letter_code
_entity_poly.pdbx_strand_id
1 'polypeptide(L)'
;MESIPQSVNIGLALGGATAFVFFIANLYVILHLLQKLFMPKAKIRSLENMGKRWHNIHYIGNITAIVLALTHGILMLPYASFWHWVLIILLIWMGIAGFTMRFTKAPDNVKKVFRNLHTRWYMFVLVLALLIIAHIASLPNFPFPLG
;
A
#
# COMPACT_ATOMS: atom_id res chain seq x y z
N MET A 1 -25.03 -1.53 -24.37
CA MET A 1 -24.03 -1.32 -23.31
C MET A 1 -22.77 -0.84 -23.98
N GLU A 2 -22.25 0.32 -23.60
CA GLU A 2 -20.97 0.78 -24.13
C GLU A 2 -19.87 -0.23 -23.75
N SER A 3 -19.04 -0.58 -24.72
CA SER A 3 -17.87 -1.41 -24.47
C SER A 3 -16.89 -0.63 -23.59
N ILE A 4 -16.38 -1.28 -22.55
CA ILE A 4 -15.36 -0.67 -21.69
C ILE A 4 -14.11 -0.39 -22.55
N PRO A 5 -13.60 0.86 -22.61
CA PRO A 5 -12.40 1.16 -23.37
C PRO A 5 -11.23 0.29 -22.91
N GLN A 6 -10.37 -0.12 -23.85
CA GLN A 6 -9.22 -0.97 -23.52
C GLN A 6 -8.31 -0.35 -22.44
N SER A 7 -8.14 0.97 -22.48
CA SER A 7 -7.38 1.72 -21.46
C SER A 7 -7.96 1.56 -20.04
N VAL A 8 -9.29 1.52 -19.92
CA VAL A 8 -9.99 1.30 -18.64
C VAL A 8 -9.81 -0.13 -18.17
N ASN A 9 -9.92 -1.12 -19.05
CA ASN A 9 -9.64 -2.53 -18.70
C ASN A 9 -8.20 -2.73 -18.21
N ILE A 10 -7.22 -2.13 -18.88
CA ILE A 10 -5.81 -2.15 -18.46
C ILE A 10 -5.66 -1.45 -17.10
N GLY A 11 -6.31 -0.29 -16.92
CA GLY A 11 -6.33 0.44 -15.65
C GLY A 11 -6.86 -0.42 -14.51
N LEU A 12 -8.01 -1.08 -14.68
CA LEU A 12 -8.60 -1.97 -13.68
C LEU A 12 -7.69 -3.18 -13.37
N ALA A 13 -7.12 -3.82 -14.40
CA ALA A 13 -6.18 -4.92 -14.23
C ALA A 13 -4.93 -4.49 -13.44
N LEU A 14 -4.40 -3.30 -13.72
CA LEU A 14 -3.30 -2.71 -12.94
C LEU A 14 -3.71 -2.38 -11.50
N GLY A 15 -4.96 -1.98 -11.27
CA GLY A 15 -5.51 -1.81 -9.91
C GLY A 15 -5.50 -3.13 -9.14
N GLY A 16 -5.99 -4.20 -9.75
CA GLY A 16 -5.94 -5.56 -9.17
C GLY A 16 -4.51 -6.03 -8.91
N ALA A 17 -3.60 -5.84 -9.87
CA ALA A 17 -2.19 -6.18 -9.73
C ALA A 17 -1.52 -5.38 -8.60
N THR A 18 -1.81 -4.08 -8.50
CA THR A 18 -1.34 -3.20 -7.42
C THR A 18 -1.77 -3.74 -6.07
N ALA A 19 -3.06 -4.06 -5.91
CA ALA A 19 -3.61 -4.59 -4.66
C ALA A 19 -2.97 -5.94 -4.28
N PHE A 20 -2.79 -6.84 -5.25
CA PHE A 20 -2.14 -8.13 -5.03
C PHE A 20 -0.68 -7.97 -4.59
N VAL A 21 0.12 -7.17 -5.30
CA VAL A 21 1.52 -6.94 -4.95
C VAL A 21 1.64 -6.26 -3.58
N PHE A 22 0.79 -5.25 -3.30
CA PHE A 22 0.75 -4.59 -1.99
C PHE A 22 0.41 -5.59 -0.88
N PHE A 23 -0.57 -6.46 -1.09
CA PHE A 23 -0.96 -7.48 -0.11
C PHE A 23 0.19 -8.43 0.21
N ILE A 24 0.86 -8.99 -0.82
CA ILE A 24 2.01 -9.89 -0.62
C ILE A 24 3.17 -9.16 0.05
N ALA A 25 3.50 -7.95 -0.38
CA ALA A 25 4.56 -7.13 0.23
C ALA A 25 4.29 -6.85 1.72
N ASN A 26 3.01 -6.69 2.10
CA ASN A 26 2.61 -6.34 3.46
C ASN A 26 2.06 -7.53 4.26
N LEU A 27 2.17 -8.76 3.75
CA LEU A 27 1.60 -9.95 4.40
C LEU A 27 2.07 -10.12 5.84
N TYR A 28 3.37 -9.96 6.10
CA TYR A 28 3.91 -9.99 7.47
C TYR A 28 3.28 -8.89 8.36
N VAL A 29 3.15 -7.66 7.84
CA VAL A 29 2.59 -6.52 8.58
C VAL A 29 1.12 -6.79 8.92
N ILE A 30 0.36 -7.35 7.98
CA ILE A 30 -1.04 -7.75 8.18
C ILE A 30 -1.15 -8.83 9.26
N LEU A 31 -0.39 -9.92 9.13
CA LEU A 31 -0.41 -11.01 10.12
C LEU A 31 0.03 -10.54 11.51
N HIS A 32 1.02 -9.66 11.58
CA HIS A 32 1.47 -9.08 12.84
C HIS A 32 0.44 -8.12 13.45
N LEU A 33 -0.28 -7.35 12.63
CA LEU A 33 -1.41 -6.54 13.10
C LEU A 33 -2.53 -7.44 13.66
N LEU A 34 -2.91 -8.50 12.96
CA LEU A 34 -3.92 -9.46 13.42
C LEU A 34 -3.52 -10.11 14.75
N GLN A 35 -2.27 -10.57 14.88
CA GLN A 35 -1.73 -11.06 16.15
C GLN A 35 -1.87 -10.01 17.25
N LYS A 36 -1.53 -8.74 16.98
CA LYS A 36 -1.60 -7.67 17.98
C LYS A 36 -3.03 -7.35 18.42
N LEU A 37 -4.01 -7.50 17.53
CA LEU A 37 -5.42 -7.24 17.81
C LEU A 37 -6.07 -8.40 18.57
N PHE A 38 -5.86 -9.63 18.13
CA PHE A 38 -6.58 -10.81 18.65
C PHE A 38 -5.79 -11.60 19.70
N MET A 39 -4.46 -11.54 19.67
CA MET A 39 -3.57 -12.34 20.52
C MET A 39 -2.35 -11.52 21.03
N PRO A 40 -2.56 -10.35 21.67
CA PRO A 40 -1.50 -9.38 21.95
C PRO A 40 -0.34 -9.91 22.82
N LYS A 41 -0.58 -10.96 23.61
CA LYS A 41 0.43 -11.58 24.50
C LYS A 41 1.11 -12.82 23.88
N ALA A 42 0.59 -13.32 22.75
CA ALA A 42 1.12 -14.53 22.13
C ALA A 42 2.46 -14.24 21.44
N LYS A 43 3.44 -15.12 21.64
CA LYS A 43 4.72 -15.09 20.89
C LYS A 43 4.68 -16.16 19.81
N ILE A 44 4.38 -15.76 18.58
CA ILE A 44 4.27 -16.67 17.44
C ILE A 44 5.62 -16.73 16.72
N ARG A 45 6.46 -17.70 17.09
CA ARG A 45 7.83 -17.84 16.58
C ARG A 45 7.90 -17.94 15.05
N SER A 46 6.93 -18.59 14.40
CA SER A 46 6.86 -18.68 12.94
C SER A 46 6.68 -17.30 12.28
N LEU A 47 5.85 -16.44 12.87
CA LEU A 47 5.60 -15.08 12.39
C LEU A 47 6.82 -14.17 12.61
N GLU A 48 7.50 -14.30 13.76
CA GLU A 48 8.77 -13.59 14.01
C GLU A 48 9.86 -13.99 12.99
N ASN A 49 9.96 -15.28 12.67
CA ASN A 49 10.88 -15.79 11.66
C ASN A 49 10.53 -15.29 10.25
N MET A 50 9.23 -15.22 9.94
CA MET A 50 8.75 -14.63 8.68
C MET A 50 9.21 -13.18 8.56
N GLY A 51 9.02 -12.34 9.59
CA GLY A 51 9.39 -10.93 9.55
C GLY A 51 10.85 -10.68 9.16
N LYS A 52 11.78 -11.52 9.65
CA LYS A 52 13.20 -11.45 9.30
C LYS A 52 13.46 -11.73 7.81
N ARG A 53 12.74 -12.70 7.23
CA ARG A 53 12.88 -13.11 5.82
C ARG A 53 12.11 -12.22 4.86
N TRP A 54 10.98 -11.67 5.31
CA TRP A 54 10.04 -10.92 4.48
C TRP A 54 10.48 -9.48 4.22
N HIS A 55 11.54 -9.00 4.87
CA HIS A 55 11.98 -7.61 4.77
C HIS A 55 12.30 -7.20 3.32
N ASN A 56 12.97 -8.07 2.55
CA ASN A 56 13.28 -7.80 1.14
C ASN A 56 12.03 -7.81 0.27
N ILE A 57 11.11 -8.76 0.50
CA ILE A 57 9.83 -8.87 -0.21
C ILE A 57 8.97 -7.63 0.06
N HIS A 58 8.92 -7.19 1.31
CA HIS A 58 8.21 -5.98 1.72
C HIS A 58 8.77 -4.75 1.01
N TYR A 59 10.09 -4.60 0.97
CA TYR A 59 10.70 -3.43 0.36
C TYR A 59 10.51 -3.38 -1.17
N ILE A 60 10.93 -4.43 -1.88
CA ILE A 60 10.84 -4.51 -3.34
C ILE A 60 9.36 -4.48 -3.76
N GLY A 61 8.52 -5.27 -3.08
CA GLY A 61 7.09 -5.35 -3.37
C GLY A 61 6.37 -4.02 -3.16
N ASN A 62 6.68 -3.24 -2.11
CA ASN A 62 6.06 -1.93 -1.94
C ASN A 62 6.53 -0.91 -2.97
N ILE A 63 7.80 -0.94 -3.41
CA ILE A 63 8.26 -0.09 -4.53
C ILE A 63 7.47 -0.44 -5.79
N THR A 64 7.35 -1.73 -6.12
CA THR A 64 6.55 -2.19 -7.27
C THR A 64 5.10 -1.77 -7.14
N ALA A 65 4.49 -1.92 -5.96
CA ALA A 65 3.11 -1.50 -5.70
C ALA A 65 2.94 0.02 -5.88
N ILE A 66 3.89 0.86 -5.45
CA ILE A 66 3.84 2.31 -5.65
C ILE A 66 3.86 2.66 -7.13
N VAL A 67 4.75 2.04 -7.92
CA VAL A 67 4.84 2.27 -9.37
C VAL A 67 3.56 1.83 -10.09
N LEU A 68 3.01 0.67 -9.72
CA LEU A 68 1.75 0.18 -10.28
C LEU A 68 0.57 1.09 -9.88
N ALA A 69 0.51 1.53 -8.62
CA ALA A 69 -0.53 2.44 -8.12
C ALA A 69 -0.50 3.78 -8.85
N LEU A 70 0.69 4.34 -9.09
CA LEU A 70 0.85 5.59 -9.83
C LEU A 70 0.39 5.43 -11.29
N THR A 71 0.84 4.37 -11.95
CA THR A 71 0.43 4.06 -13.34
C THR A 71 -1.08 3.85 -13.44
N HIS A 72 -1.65 3.07 -12.52
CA HIS A 72 -3.09 2.86 -12.40
C HIS A 72 -3.83 4.19 -12.21
N GLY A 73 -3.41 5.03 -11.26
CA GLY A 73 -4.03 6.32 -10.99
C GLY A 73 -3.98 7.28 -12.18
N ILE A 74 -2.89 7.27 -12.96
CA ILE A 74 -2.76 8.06 -14.19
C ILE A 74 -3.71 7.56 -15.28
N LEU A 75 -3.79 6.24 -15.50
CA LEU A 75 -4.70 5.67 -16.50
C LEU A 75 -6.17 5.87 -16.15
N MET A 76 -6.48 5.88 -14.85
CA MET A 76 -7.84 6.07 -14.32
C MET A 76 -8.11 7.52 -13.93
N LEU A 77 -7.26 8.48 -14.34
CA LEU A 77 -7.36 9.89 -13.96
C LEU A 77 -8.76 10.49 -14.10
N PRO A 78 -9.54 10.24 -15.19
CA PRO A 78 -10.89 10.79 -15.32
C PRO A 78 -11.87 10.32 -14.24
N TYR A 79 -11.57 9.18 -13.60
CA TYR A 79 -12.43 8.53 -12.60
C TYR A 79 -11.86 8.67 -11.18
N ALA A 80 -10.58 9.03 -11.05
CA ALA A 80 -9.89 9.13 -9.79
C ALA A 80 -10.46 10.27 -8.93
N SER A 81 -10.77 9.96 -7.67
CA SER A 81 -11.12 10.96 -6.66
C SER A 81 -9.86 11.63 -6.07
N PHE A 82 -10.00 12.81 -5.47
CA PHE A 82 -8.93 13.51 -4.73
C PHE A 82 -8.17 12.59 -3.76
N TRP A 83 -8.89 11.70 -3.08
CA TRP A 83 -8.34 10.77 -2.09
C TRP A 83 -7.36 9.75 -2.67
N HIS A 84 -7.43 9.43 -3.96
CA HIS A 84 -6.42 8.57 -4.62
C HIS A 84 -5.04 9.24 -4.59
N TRP A 85 -4.97 10.54 -4.83
CA TRP A 85 -3.72 11.29 -4.85
C TRP A 85 -3.15 11.45 -3.44
N VAL A 86 -4.01 11.67 -2.44
CA VAL A 86 -3.61 11.65 -1.03
C VAL A 86 -3.01 10.29 -0.64
N LEU A 87 -3.66 9.20 -1.04
CA LEU A 87 -3.15 7.84 -0.83
C LEU A 87 -1.81 7.63 -1.53
N ILE A 88 -1.68 8.00 -2.80
CA ILE A 88 -0.42 7.86 -3.56
C ILE A 88 0.71 8.66 -2.90
N ILE A 89 0.46 9.90 -2.47
CA ILE A 89 1.46 10.71 -1.75
C ILE A 89 1.89 10.02 -0.46
N LEU A 90 0.94 9.48 0.31
CA LEU A 90 1.25 8.72 1.54
C LEU A 90 2.10 7.48 1.22
N LEU A 91 1.76 6.72 0.18
CA LEU A 91 2.50 5.54 -0.23
C LEU A 91 3.93 5.90 -0.66
N ILE A 92 4.11 6.98 -1.44
CA ILE A 92 5.42 7.50 -1.82
C ILE A 92 6.23 7.89 -0.58
N TRP A 93 5.62 8.63 0.34
CA TRP A 93 6.28 9.00 1.60
C TRP A 93 6.69 7.77 2.41
N MET A 94 5.82 6.76 2.52
CA MET A 94 6.12 5.49 3.19
C MET A 94 7.28 4.75 2.51
N GLY A 95 7.31 4.74 1.18
CA GLY A 95 8.39 4.16 0.38
C GLY A 95 9.72 4.89 0.61
N ILE A 96 9.72 6.23 0.60
CA ILE A 96 10.90 7.05 0.90
C ILE A 96 11.38 6.79 2.33
N ALA A 97 10.49 6.77 3.32
CA ALA A 97 10.86 6.47 4.70
C ALA A 97 11.54 5.10 4.83
N GLY A 98 10.96 4.06 4.20
CA GLY A 98 11.55 2.72 4.11
C GLY A 98 12.92 2.72 3.45
N PHE A 99 13.05 3.40 2.31
CA PHE A 99 14.30 3.56 1.56
C PHE A 99 15.37 4.22 2.42
N THR A 100 15.06 5.38 3.02
CA THR A 100 16.00 6.15 3.82
C THR A 100 16.51 5.36 5.02
N MET A 101 15.64 4.65 5.74
CA MET A 101 16.06 3.84 6.89
C MET A 101 17.05 2.74 6.51
N ARG A 102 16.91 2.14 5.32
CA ARG A 102 17.65 0.93 4.94
C ARG A 102 18.87 1.19 4.05
N PHE A 103 18.74 2.07 3.06
CA PHE A 103 19.70 2.17 1.95
C PHE A 103 20.54 3.45 1.97
N THR A 104 20.20 4.43 2.82
CA THR A 104 20.94 5.69 2.88
C THR A 104 21.88 5.75 4.08
N LYS A 105 22.88 6.63 3.98
CA LYS A 105 23.77 7.03 5.10
C LYS A 105 23.17 8.17 5.95
N ALA A 106 21.84 8.31 5.97
CA ALA A 106 21.19 9.32 6.79
C ALA A 106 21.56 9.16 8.29
N PRO A 107 21.71 10.27 9.02
CA PRO A 107 22.01 10.25 10.46
C PRO A 107 20.98 9.44 11.28
N ASP A 108 21.43 8.88 12.41
CA ASP A 108 20.60 7.99 13.25
C ASP A 108 19.37 8.67 13.83
N ASN A 109 19.43 9.97 14.14
CA ASN A 109 18.28 10.76 14.56
C ASN A 109 17.21 10.82 13.46
N VAL A 110 17.60 10.99 12.20
CA VAL A 110 16.69 11.01 11.04
C VAL A 110 16.06 9.63 10.85
N LYS A 111 16.87 8.56 10.87
CA LYS A 111 16.35 7.17 10.77
C LYS A 111 15.40 6.82 11.91
N LYS A 112 15.67 7.31 13.13
CA LYS A 112 14.80 7.13 14.29
C LYS A 112 13.45 7.81 14.10
N VAL A 113 13.41 9.02 13.55
CA VAL A 113 12.16 9.74 13.23
C VAL A 113 11.35 8.94 12.20
N PHE A 114 11.96 8.55 11.07
CA PHE A 114 11.25 7.75 10.07
C PHE A 114 10.73 6.44 10.63
N ARG A 115 11.52 5.74 11.45
CA ARG A 115 11.07 4.51 12.12
C ARG A 115 9.86 4.76 13.01
N ASN A 116 9.93 5.79 13.85
CA ASN A 116 8.87 6.12 14.81
C ASN A 116 7.54 6.50 14.16
N LEU A 117 7.57 7.01 12.93
CA LEU A 117 6.38 7.31 12.15
C LEU A 117 5.95 6.09 11.33
N HIS A 118 6.82 5.55 10.48
CA HIS A 118 6.51 4.49 9.52
C HIS A 118 6.09 3.16 10.15
N THR A 119 6.74 2.72 11.23
CA THR A 119 6.51 1.35 11.78
C THR A 119 5.33 1.28 12.75
N ARG A 120 4.53 2.33 12.86
CA ARG A 120 3.38 2.35 13.76
C ARG A 120 2.21 1.63 13.10
N TRP A 121 1.56 0.74 13.85
CA TRP A 121 0.44 -0.05 13.34
C TRP A 121 -0.68 0.82 12.74
N TYR A 122 -0.91 2.02 13.30
CA TYR A 122 -1.91 2.95 12.79
C TYR A 122 -1.57 3.51 11.40
N MET A 123 -0.31 3.48 10.96
CA MET A 123 0.05 3.88 9.59
C MET A 123 -0.50 2.89 8.57
N PHE A 124 -0.44 1.59 8.87
CA PHE A 124 -1.03 0.58 8.00
C PHE A 124 -2.55 0.72 7.96
N VAL A 125 -3.19 0.97 9.10
CA VAL A 125 -4.63 1.25 9.18
C VAL A 125 -5.01 2.51 8.40
N LEU A 126 -4.20 3.57 8.47
CA LEU A 126 -4.40 4.81 7.71
C LEU A 126 -4.36 4.54 6.21
N VAL A 127 -3.39 3.75 5.72
CA VAL A 127 -3.30 3.36 4.31
C VAL A 127 -4.56 2.59 3.89
N LEU A 128 -5.02 1.62 4.68
CA LEU A 128 -6.25 0.87 4.38
C LEU A 128 -7.49 1.76 4.36
N ALA A 129 -7.62 2.67 5.34
CA ALA A 129 -8.74 3.60 5.41
C ALA A 129 -8.77 4.53 4.18
N LEU A 130 -7.63 5.11 3.81
CA LEU A 130 -7.53 5.96 2.62
C LEU A 130 -7.79 5.17 1.33
N LEU A 131 -7.33 3.91 1.24
CA LEU A 131 -7.63 3.04 0.11
C LEU A 131 -9.14 2.84 -0.05
N ILE A 132 -9.84 2.50 1.03
CA ILE A 132 -11.31 2.30 0.99
C ILE A 132 -12.02 3.59 0.63
N ILE A 133 -11.69 4.71 1.30
CA ILE A 133 -12.30 6.02 1.06
C ILE A 133 -12.09 6.45 -0.39
N ALA A 134 -10.87 6.29 -0.93
CA ALA A 134 -10.55 6.67 -2.29
C ALA A 134 -11.46 5.98 -3.30
N HIS A 135 -11.60 4.66 -3.19
CA HIS A 135 -12.39 3.85 -4.12
C HIS A 135 -13.90 4.12 -3.98
N ILE A 136 -14.42 4.21 -2.74
CA ILE A 136 -15.83 4.57 -2.52
C ILE A 136 -16.13 5.95 -3.13
N ALA A 137 -15.27 6.93 -2.89
CA ALA A 137 -15.45 8.29 -3.40
C ALA A 137 -15.35 8.38 -4.94
N SER A 138 -14.72 7.42 -5.61
CA SER A 138 -14.70 7.37 -7.08
C SER A 138 -15.87 6.64 -7.71
N LEU A 139 -16.66 5.85 -6.96
CA LEU A 139 -17.77 5.07 -7.53
C LEU A 139 -18.74 5.94 -8.35
N PRO A 140 -19.17 7.15 -7.91
CA PRO A 140 -20.07 7.98 -8.70
C PRO A 140 -19.48 8.48 -10.02
N ASN A 141 -18.15 8.55 -10.11
CA ASN A 141 -17.44 9.00 -11.31
C ASN A 141 -17.25 7.88 -12.33
N PHE A 142 -17.52 6.61 -11.97
CA PHE A 142 -17.24 5.46 -12.82
C PHE A 142 -18.49 5.08 -13.63
N PRO A 143 -18.54 5.37 -14.95
CA PRO A 143 -19.76 5.22 -15.74
C PRO A 143 -19.97 3.79 -16.27
N PHE A 144 -19.05 2.87 -15.99
CA PHE A 144 -19.10 1.50 -16.49
C PHE A 144 -19.67 0.54 -15.44
N PRO A 145 -20.42 -0.50 -15.86
CA PRO A 145 -20.89 -1.52 -14.94
C PRO A 145 -19.69 -2.17 -14.23
N LEU A 146 -19.73 -2.14 -12.91
CA LEU A 146 -18.83 -2.92 -12.07
C LEU A 146 -19.34 -4.37 -12.10
N GLY A 147 -18.52 -5.26 -12.66
CA GLY A 147 -18.85 -6.69 -12.81
C GLY A 147 -18.98 -7.42 -11.48
#